data_AF-A0A0C2MNC1-F1
#
_entry.id   AF-A0A0C2MNC1-F1
#
_cell.length_a   1.000
_cell.length_b   1.000
_cell.length_c   1.000
_cell.angle_alpha   90.00
_cell.angle_beta   90.00
_cell.angle_gamma   90.00
#
_symmetry.space_group_name_H-M   'P 1'
#
loop_
_entity.id
_entity.type
_entity.pdbx_description
1 polymer ?
#
loop_
_entity_poly.entity_id
_entity_poly.type
_entity_poly.pdbx_seq_one_letter_code
_entity_poly.pdbx_strand_id
1 'polypeptide(L)'
;MSQPQALEIRNKIAFQIISKNVIRGMSEKSPDKVKVSLQELEKNLSTYTKSFDSQLLSSILMIIQDEFMVSSQPLLRKNGLMLIKTVMNVCKTSMENVISDYLDSILAAGTDQDSGVRLSAVETLMLLDEQPIKLLLKYLDKIFISLGLVSLFLT
;
A
#
# COMPACT_ATOMS: atom_id res chain seq x y z
N MET A 1 -21.91 -20.31 -6.30
CA MET A 1 -21.85 -19.76 -4.93
C MET A 1 -22.66 -18.47 -4.89
N SER A 2 -23.38 -18.19 -3.81
CA SER A 2 -24.05 -16.89 -3.65
C SER A 2 -23.00 -15.78 -3.48
N GLN A 3 -23.27 -14.56 -3.95
CA GLN A 3 -22.37 -13.41 -3.79
C GLN A 3 -21.92 -13.16 -2.33
N PRO A 4 -22.79 -13.28 -1.30
CA PRO A 4 -22.39 -13.08 0.10
C PRO A 4 -21.36 -14.09 0.60
N GLN A 5 -21.50 -15.36 0.23
CA GLN A 5 -20.56 -16.42 0.63
C GLN A 5 -19.17 -16.22 0.02
N ALA A 6 -19.09 -15.71 -1.21
CA ALA A 6 -17.82 -15.39 -1.86
C ALA A 6 -17.09 -14.24 -1.16
N LEU A 7 -17.83 -13.22 -0.71
CA LEU A 7 -17.27 -12.08 0.02
C LEU A 7 -16.73 -12.51 1.39
N GLU A 8 -17.48 -13.33 2.14
CA GLU A 8 -17.05 -13.81 3.45
C GLU A 8 -15.75 -14.62 3.37
N ILE A 9 -15.65 -15.51 2.38
CA ILE A 9 -14.43 -16.30 2.14
C ILE A 9 -13.25 -15.38 1.81
N ARG A 10 -13.44 -14.38 0.94
CA ARG A 10 -12.37 -13.43 0.60
C ARG A 10 -11.91 -12.63 1.81
N ASN A 11 -12.83 -12.11 2.62
CA ASN A 11 -12.48 -11.38 3.83
C ASN A 11 -11.67 -12.26 4.79
N LYS A 12 -12.08 -13.53 4.94
CA LYS A 12 -11.34 -14.50 5.75
C LYS A 12 -9.92 -14.72 5.23
N ILE A 13 -9.74 -14.83 3.91
CA ILE A 13 -8.41 -14.97 3.28
C ILE A 13 -7.59 -13.69 3.47
N ALA A 14 -8.20 -12.51 3.29
CA ALA A 14 -7.51 -11.23 3.49
C ALA A 14 -6.97 -11.07 4.92
N PHE A 15 -7.73 -11.48 5.94
CA PHE A 15 -7.28 -11.51 7.34
C PHE A 15 -6.26 -12.61 7.65
N GLN A 16 -6.17 -13.67 6.84
CA GLN A 16 -5.08 -14.63 6.93
C GLN A 16 -3.79 -14.06 6.33
N ILE A 17 -3.91 -13.28 5.24
CA ILE A 17 -2.78 -12.63 4.59
C ILE A 17 -2.22 -11.51 5.46
N ILE A 18 -3.07 -10.55 5.83
CA ILE A 18 -2.78 -9.50 6.81
C ILE A 18 -3.10 -10.04 8.21
N SER A 19 -2.28 -11.01 8.63
CA SER A 19 -2.43 -11.69 9.91
C SER A 19 -2.30 -10.73 11.10
N LYS A 20 -2.84 -11.11 12.26
CA LYS A 20 -2.62 -10.35 13.51
C LYS A 20 -1.14 -10.18 13.85
N ASN A 21 -0.29 -11.12 13.44
CA ASN A 21 1.16 -11.02 13.65
C ASN A 21 1.80 -9.99 12.75
N VAL A 22 1.36 -9.92 11.47
CA VAL A 22 1.75 -8.85 10.56
C VAL A 22 1.34 -7.51 11.17
N ILE A 23 0.07 -7.33 11.54
CA ILE A 23 -0.42 -6.04 12.09
C ILE A 23 0.38 -5.63 13.33
N ARG A 24 0.56 -6.55 14.28
CA ARG A 24 1.31 -6.28 15.51
C ARG A 24 2.75 -5.90 15.24
N GLY A 25 3.48 -6.68 14.44
CA GLY A 25 4.90 -6.40 14.19
C GLY A 25 5.13 -5.16 13.34
N MET A 26 4.18 -4.79 12.48
CA MET A 26 4.17 -3.50 11.77
C MET A 26 3.84 -2.30 12.67
N SER A 27 3.38 -2.54 13.90
CA SER A 27 3.16 -1.49 14.89
C SER A 27 4.35 -1.29 15.84
N GLU A 28 5.35 -2.16 15.76
CA GLU A 28 6.56 -2.10 16.58
C GLU A 28 7.53 -1.01 16.08
N LYS A 29 8.25 -0.37 17.01
CA LYS A 29 9.34 0.56 16.66
C LYS A 29 10.59 -0.13 16.16
N SER A 30 10.74 -1.43 16.43
CA SER A 30 11.92 -2.21 16.08
C SER A 30 11.96 -2.51 14.58
N PRO A 31 13.01 -2.07 13.84
CA PRO A 31 13.14 -2.36 12.42
C PRO A 31 13.18 -3.85 12.11
N ASP A 32 13.76 -4.67 13.00
CA ASP A 32 13.82 -6.12 12.83
C ASP A 32 12.43 -6.76 12.92
N LYS A 33 11.57 -6.27 13.82
CA LYS A 33 10.18 -6.76 13.92
C LYS A 33 9.37 -6.41 12.68
N VAL A 34 9.52 -5.18 12.18
CA VAL A 34 8.90 -4.73 10.92
C VAL A 34 9.37 -5.62 9.76
N LYS A 35 10.68 -5.87 9.66
CA LYS A 35 11.25 -6.73 8.61
C LYS A 35 10.68 -8.16 8.66
N VAL A 36 10.59 -8.75 9.84
CA VAL A 36 10.00 -10.09 10.02
C VAL A 36 8.53 -10.12 9.58
N SER A 37 7.74 -9.08 9.93
CA SER A 37 6.34 -8.98 9.50
C SER A 37 6.19 -8.82 7.99
N LEU A 38 7.08 -8.07 7.33
CA LEU A 38 7.07 -7.94 5.87
C LEU A 38 7.40 -9.27 5.18
N GLN A 39 8.35 -10.04 5.72
CA GLN A 39 8.68 -11.38 5.23
C GLN A 39 7.51 -12.37 5.43
N GLU A 40 6.80 -12.27 6.56
CA GLU A 40 5.58 -13.05 6.79
C GLU A 40 4.49 -12.68 5.77
N LEU A 41 4.25 -11.39 5.53
CA LEU A 41 3.30 -10.93 4.53
C LEU A 41 3.66 -11.48 3.14
N GLU A 42 4.91 -11.36 2.72
CA GLU A 42 5.37 -11.84 1.42
C GLU A 42 5.12 -13.35 1.25
N LYS A 43 5.42 -14.14 2.29
CA LYS A 43 5.13 -15.57 2.33
C LYS A 43 3.62 -15.86 2.23
N ASN A 44 2.81 -15.12 2.97
CA ASN A 44 1.36 -15.27 2.96
C ASN A 44 0.80 -14.95 1.58
N LEU A 45 1.18 -13.81 0.99
CA LEU A 45 0.77 -13.40 -0.36
C LEU A 45 1.17 -14.45 -1.40
N SER A 46 2.41 -14.94 -1.35
CA SER A 46 2.95 -15.94 -2.27
C SER A 46 2.11 -17.22 -2.29
N THR A 47 1.53 -17.62 -1.15
CA THR A 47 0.64 -18.79 -1.03
C THR A 47 -0.64 -18.64 -1.86
N TYR A 48 -1.12 -17.41 -2.08
CA TYR A 48 -2.39 -17.13 -2.77
C TYR A 48 -2.21 -16.47 -4.14
N THR A 49 -0.98 -16.27 -4.62
CA THR A 49 -0.68 -15.55 -5.88
C THR A 49 -1.51 -15.99 -7.08
N LYS A 50 -1.67 -17.30 -7.29
CA LYS A 50 -2.47 -17.85 -8.41
C LYS A 50 -3.99 -17.62 -8.29
N SER A 51 -4.44 -17.19 -7.12
CA SER A 51 -5.86 -17.00 -6.77
C SER A 51 -6.22 -15.53 -6.55
N PHE A 52 -5.30 -14.58 -6.79
CA PHE A 52 -5.61 -13.17 -6.63
C PHE A 52 -6.54 -12.68 -7.73
N ASP A 53 -7.82 -12.58 -7.39
CA ASP A 53 -8.76 -11.70 -8.06
C ASP A 53 -8.66 -10.27 -7.52
N SER A 54 -9.20 -9.31 -8.27
CA SER A 54 -9.19 -7.89 -7.90
C SER A 54 -9.94 -7.61 -6.59
N GLN A 55 -10.91 -8.46 -6.22
CA GLN A 55 -11.74 -8.27 -5.02
C GLN A 55 -10.98 -8.67 -3.76
N LEU A 56 -10.19 -9.74 -3.79
CA LEU A 56 -9.32 -10.14 -2.70
C LEU A 56 -8.21 -9.10 -2.50
N LEU A 57 -7.58 -8.61 -3.58
CA LEU A 57 -6.58 -7.54 -3.48
C LEU A 57 -7.16 -6.26 -2.90
N SER A 58 -8.37 -5.87 -3.32
CA SER A 58 -9.09 -4.74 -2.73
C SER A 58 -9.31 -4.96 -1.23
N SER A 59 -9.73 -6.15 -0.82
CA SER A 59 -9.94 -6.46 0.60
C SER A 59 -8.64 -6.36 1.41
N ILE A 60 -7.50 -6.81 0.86
CA ILE A 60 -6.18 -6.71 1.50
C ILE A 60 -5.76 -5.25 1.66
N LEU A 61 -5.88 -4.45 0.60
CA LEU A 61 -5.47 -3.05 0.62
C LEU A 61 -6.38 -2.20 1.51
N MET A 62 -7.67 -2.51 1.57
CA MET A 62 -8.62 -1.87 2.50
C MET A 62 -8.22 -2.09 3.96
N ILE A 63 -7.85 -3.32 4.34
CA ILE A 63 -7.34 -3.61 5.70
C ILE A 63 -6.09 -2.75 5.98
N ILE A 64 -5.17 -2.63 5.03
CA ILE A 64 -3.96 -1.81 5.21
C ILE A 64 -4.33 -0.32 5.37
N GLN A 65 -5.28 0.18 4.59
CA GLN A 65 -5.74 1.57 4.70
C GLN A 65 -6.33 1.86 6.09
N ASP A 66 -7.27 1.02 6.53
CA ASP A 66 -8.03 1.23 7.77
C ASP A 66 -7.13 1.08 9.01
N GLU A 67 -6.21 0.12 9.01
CA GLU A 67 -5.34 -0.14 10.17
C GLU A 67 -4.14 0.82 10.25
N PHE A 68 -3.62 1.28 9.11
CA PHE A 68 -2.33 2.01 9.07
C PHE A 68 -2.43 3.41 8.48
N MET A 69 -3.05 3.56 7.32
CA MET A 69 -2.92 4.80 6.52
C MET A 69 -3.68 5.99 7.13
N VAL A 70 -4.77 5.73 7.87
CA VAL A 70 -5.55 6.78 8.56
C VAL A 70 -5.04 7.08 9.98
N SER A 71 -3.97 6.40 10.43
CA SER A 71 -3.44 6.57 11.78
C SER A 71 -2.88 7.96 12.02
N SER A 72 -3.04 8.48 13.25
CA SER A 72 -2.37 9.72 13.67
C SER A 72 -0.85 9.54 13.83
N GLN A 73 -0.36 8.30 13.98
CA GLN A 73 1.06 8.01 14.17
C GLN A 73 1.79 7.91 12.83
N PRO A 74 2.83 8.74 12.58
CA PRO A 74 3.58 8.69 11.33
C PRO A 74 4.24 7.33 11.05
N LEU A 75 4.72 6.67 12.10
CA LEU A 75 5.30 5.32 12.00
C LEU A 75 4.33 4.33 11.36
N LEU A 76 3.06 4.34 11.79
CA LEU A 76 2.04 3.43 11.27
C LEU A 76 1.72 3.75 9.81
N ARG A 77 1.56 5.02 9.45
CA ARG A 77 1.31 5.42 8.04
C ARG A 77 2.46 5.01 7.12
N LYS A 78 3.71 5.25 7.54
CA LYS A 78 4.91 4.80 6.84
C LYS A 78 4.90 3.27 6.67
N ASN A 79 4.61 2.54 7.74
CA ASN A 79 4.58 1.09 7.72
C ASN A 79 3.43 0.54 6.84
N GLY A 80 2.29 1.23 6.77
CA GLY A 80 1.20 0.96 5.83
C GLY A 80 1.65 1.03 4.37
N LEU A 81 2.39 2.09 4.01
CA LEU A 81 2.99 2.21 2.68
C LEU A 81 3.98 1.07 2.37
N MET A 82 4.79 0.66 3.35
CA MET A 82 5.67 -0.50 3.17
C MET A 82 4.89 -1.80 2.89
N LEU A 83 3.74 -2.01 3.56
CA LEU A 83 2.86 -3.15 3.27
C LEU A 83 2.30 -3.08 1.84
N ILE A 84 1.82 -1.91 1.41
CA ILE A 84 1.34 -1.70 0.03
C ILE A 84 2.43 -2.02 -0.98
N LYS A 85 3.67 -1.54 -0.77
CA LYS A 85 4.82 -1.87 -1.63
C LYS A 85 5.06 -3.38 -1.72
N THR A 86 4.99 -4.09 -0.60
CA THR A 86 5.14 -5.55 -0.59
C THR A 86 4.02 -6.23 -1.37
N VAL A 87 2.77 -5.80 -1.20
CA VAL A 87 1.63 -6.32 -1.98
C VAL A 87 1.85 -6.10 -3.48
N MET A 88 2.25 -4.88 -3.89
CA MET A 88 2.52 -4.54 -5.28
C MET A 88 3.63 -5.41 -5.88
N ASN A 89 4.73 -5.59 -5.15
CA ASN A 89 5.88 -6.37 -5.62
C ASN A 89 5.56 -7.86 -5.82
N VAL A 90 4.71 -8.43 -4.96
CA VAL A 90 4.33 -9.85 -5.05
C VAL A 90 3.23 -10.07 -6.09
N CYS A 91 2.26 -9.15 -6.18
CA CYS A 91 1.04 -9.36 -6.97
C CYS A 91 1.08 -8.77 -8.38
N LYS A 92 2.03 -7.88 -8.68
CA LYS A 92 2.31 -7.21 -9.98
C LYS A 92 1.15 -7.20 -10.98
N THR A 93 0.95 -8.27 -11.76
CA THR A 93 -0.06 -8.37 -12.83
C THR A 93 -1.50 -8.20 -12.35
N SER A 94 -1.81 -8.56 -11.10
CA SER A 94 -3.16 -8.44 -10.55
C SER A 94 -3.48 -7.03 -10.01
N MET A 95 -2.50 -6.12 -9.95
CA MET A 95 -2.66 -4.78 -9.37
C MET A 95 -3.28 -3.76 -10.33
N GLU A 96 -3.24 -4.00 -11.65
CA GLU A 96 -3.63 -3.03 -12.69
C GLU A 96 -5.05 -2.48 -12.51
N ASN A 97 -5.98 -3.33 -12.07
CA ASN A 97 -7.40 -2.99 -11.92
C ASN A 97 -7.78 -2.49 -10.51
N VAL A 98 -6.82 -2.48 -9.57
CA VAL A 98 -7.10 -2.17 -8.16
C VAL A 98 -6.37 -0.91 -7.73
N ILE A 99 -5.17 -0.67 -8.24
CA ILE A 99 -4.28 0.38 -7.75
C ILE A 99 -4.84 1.80 -7.89
N SER A 100 -5.72 2.03 -8.87
CA SER A 100 -6.40 3.33 -9.05
C SER A 100 -7.15 3.77 -7.80
N ASP A 101 -7.79 2.82 -7.10
CA ASP A 101 -8.68 3.10 -5.98
C ASP A 101 -7.89 3.48 -4.72
N TYR A 102 -6.61 3.15 -4.68
CA TYR A 102 -5.70 3.39 -3.57
C TYR A 102 -4.72 4.53 -3.83
N LEU A 103 -4.68 5.03 -5.07
CA LEU A 103 -3.73 6.05 -5.49
C LEU A 103 -3.91 7.37 -4.73
N ASP A 104 -5.14 7.78 -4.46
CA ASP A 104 -5.42 8.99 -3.69
C ASP A 104 -4.83 8.92 -2.27
N SER A 105 -4.86 7.75 -1.64
CA SER A 105 -4.27 7.55 -0.31
C SER A 105 -2.75 7.62 -0.35
N ILE A 106 -2.12 7.04 -1.38
CA ILE A 106 -0.66 7.10 -1.55
C ILE A 106 -0.22 8.55 -1.83
N LEU A 107 -0.97 9.28 -2.68
CA LEU A 107 -0.70 10.68 -2.99
C LEU A 107 -0.89 11.60 -1.78
N ALA A 108 -1.93 11.37 -0.97
CA ALA A 108 -2.14 12.11 0.27
C ALA A 108 -0.95 11.94 1.22
N ALA A 109 -0.41 10.73 1.34
CA ALA A 109 0.78 10.44 2.12
C ALA A 109 2.06 11.12 1.56
N GLY A 110 2.08 11.46 0.27
CA GLY A 110 3.13 12.32 -0.30
C GLY A 110 3.16 13.71 0.34
N THR A 111 2.03 14.23 0.79
CA THR A 111 1.95 15.55 1.46
C THR A 111 1.97 15.47 2.99
N ASP A 112 2.35 14.31 3.54
CA ASP A 112 2.41 14.10 4.99
C ASP A 112 3.38 15.07 5.68
N GLN A 113 3.10 15.41 6.95
CA GLN A 113 3.98 16.25 7.76
C GLN A 113 5.32 15.55 8.06
N ASP A 114 5.31 14.23 8.20
CA ASP A 114 6.51 13.43 8.44
C ASP A 114 7.25 13.09 7.15
N SER A 115 8.54 13.40 7.10
CA SER A 115 9.38 13.16 5.91
C SER A 115 9.58 11.69 5.58
N GLY A 116 9.54 10.80 6.58
CA GLY A 116 9.65 9.36 6.39
C GLY A 116 8.41 8.77 5.73
N VAL A 117 7.22 9.30 6.04
CA VAL A 117 5.98 8.95 5.35
C VAL A 117 6.04 9.43 3.90
N ARG A 118 6.44 10.69 3.67
CA ARG A 118 6.59 11.23 2.30
C ARG A 118 7.53 10.41 1.44
N LEU A 119 8.71 10.06 1.97
CA LEU A 119 9.68 9.23 1.26
C LEU A 119 9.08 7.85 0.91
N SER A 120 8.44 7.20 1.87
CA SER A 120 7.81 5.89 1.61
C SER A 120 6.69 5.97 0.57
N ALA A 121 5.97 7.09 0.50
CA ALA A 121 4.92 7.30 -0.50
C ALA A 121 5.53 7.39 -1.91
N VAL A 122 6.61 8.17 -2.05
CA VAL A 122 7.36 8.28 -3.31
C VAL A 122 7.90 6.92 -3.75
N GLU A 123 8.54 6.18 -2.85
CA GLU A 123 9.03 4.82 -3.17
C GLU A 123 7.90 3.86 -3.56
N THR A 124 6.68 4.06 -3.06
CA THR A 124 5.50 3.28 -3.45
C THR A 124 5.03 3.66 -4.85
N LEU A 125 4.97 4.96 -5.15
CA LEU A 125 4.61 5.47 -6.48
C LEU A 125 5.60 5.00 -7.56
N MET A 126 6.88 4.86 -7.22
CA MET A 126 7.91 4.36 -8.14
C MET A 126 7.73 2.89 -8.54
N LEU A 127 6.90 2.10 -7.84
CA LEU A 127 6.60 0.72 -8.22
C LEU A 127 5.47 0.61 -9.26
N LEU A 128 4.85 1.72 -9.64
CA LEU A 128 3.87 1.76 -10.72
C LEU A 128 4.61 1.73 -12.06
N ASP A 129 4.89 0.53 -12.60
CA ASP A 129 5.59 0.38 -13.87
C ASP A 129 4.66 0.37 -15.11
N GLU A 130 5.21 0.86 -16.22
CA GLU A 130 4.74 0.86 -17.63
C GLU A 130 3.38 1.44 -18.06
N GLN A 131 2.35 1.64 -17.23
CA GLN A 131 1.19 2.47 -17.61
C GLN A 131 0.58 3.23 -16.42
N PRO A 132 0.50 4.57 -16.48
CA PRO A 132 1.26 5.44 -17.36
C PRO A 132 1.86 6.65 -16.64
N ILE A 133 2.98 7.10 -17.19
CA ILE A 133 3.41 8.50 -17.15
C ILE A 133 2.22 9.47 -17.32
N LYS A 134 1.13 9.13 -18.04
CA LYS A 134 -0.13 9.92 -18.08
C LYS A 134 -0.85 10.08 -16.73
N LEU A 135 -0.83 9.10 -15.85
CA LEU A 135 -1.45 9.16 -14.52
C LEU A 135 -0.50 9.88 -13.56
N LEU A 136 0.79 9.58 -13.65
CA LEU A 136 1.86 10.37 -13.01
C LEU A 136 1.81 11.85 -13.44
N LEU A 137 1.51 12.15 -14.71
CA LEU A 137 1.28 13.50 -15.27
C LEU A 137 0.03 14.17 -14.71
N LYS A 138 -1.06 13.43 -14.46
CA LYS A 138 -2.26 13.96 -13.79
C LYS A 138 -2.02 14.32 -12.32
N TYR A 139 -1.01 13.71 -11.71
CA TYR A 139 -0.67 13.91 -10.31
C TYR A 139 0.69 14.60 -10.12
N LEU A 140 1.30 15.08 -11.21
CA LEU A 140 2.66 15.61 -11.20
C LEU A 140 2.74 16.86 -10.33
N ASP A 141 1.70 17.68 -10.32
CA ASP A 141 1.55 18.85 -9.45
C ASP A 141 1.59 18.44 -7.97
N LYS A 142 0.83 17.40 -7.59
CA LYS A 142 0.80 16.87 -6.22
C LYS A 142 2.13 16.23 -5.85
N ILE A 143 2.79 15.56 -6.80
CA ILE A 143 4.11 14.95 -6.61
C ILE A 143 5.18 16.03 -6.42
N PHE A 144 5.18 17.09 -7.22
CA PHE A 144 6.10 18.22 -7.04
C PHE A 144 5.88 18.95 -5.71
N ILE A 145 4.62 19.14 -5.30
CA ILE A 145 4.29 19.68 -3.97
C ILE A 145 4.83 18.75 -2.87
N SER A 146 4.60 17.44 -2.98
CA SER A 146 5.07 16.44 -2.01
C SER A 146 6.59 16.39 -1.87
N LEU A 147 7.31 16.63 -2.96
CA LEU A 147 8.77 16.63 -3.01
C LEU A 147 9.38 18.00 -2.64
N GLY A 148 8.57 19.03 -2.39
CA GLY A 148 9.06 20.39 -2.13
C GLY A 148 9.70 21.05 -3.36
N LEU A 149 9.42 20.54 -4.56
CA LEU A 149 10.06 20.96 -5.81
C LEU A 149 9.35 22.12 -6.51
N VAL A 150 8.22 22.60 -5.98
CA VAL A 150 7.46 23.73 -6.57
C VAL A 150 8.27 25.04 -6.57
N SER A 151 9.21 25.21 -5.63
CA SER A 151 10.07 26.40 -5.60
C SER A 151 11.11 26.45 -6.72
N LEU A 152 11.31 25.37 -7.49
CA LEU A 152 12.27 25.31 -8.60
C LEU A 152 11.70 25.73 -9.96
N PHE A 153 10.36 25.86 -10.08
CA PHE A 153 9.69 26.18 -11.34
C PHE A 153 9.00 27.56 -11.36
N LEU A 154 9.14 28.35 -10.29
CA LEU A 154 8.58 29.69 -10.14
C LEU A 154 9.65 30.80 -9.95
N THR A 155 10.90 30.51 -10.28
CA THR A 155 12.00 31.47 -10.46
C THR A 155 12.48 31.45 -11.90
#